data_AF-A0A935JJG7-F1
#
_entry.id   AF-A0A935JJG7-F1
#
_cell.length_a   1.000
_cell.length_b   1.000
_cell.length_c   1.000
_cell.angle_alpha   90.00
_cell.angle_beta   90.00
_cell.angle_gamma   90.00
#
_symmetry.space_group_name_H-M   'P 1'
#
loop_
_entity.id
_entity.type
_entity.pdbx_description
1 polymer ?
#
loop_
_entity_poly.entity_id
_entity_poly.type
_entity_poly.pdbx_seq_one_letter_code
_entity_poly.pdbx_strand_id
1 'polypeptide(L)' 'MRFASLGSGSRGNSLLVDAGDTKLLLDCGFSVRATTDKLGRLGVSPEEISGILVTHEHGDHIA' A
#
# COMPACT_ATOMS: atom_id res chain seq x y z
N MET A 1 12.53 2.58 10.64
CA MET A 1 11.90 2.55 9.30
C MET A 1 11.78 1.11 8.84
N ARG A 2 10.59 0.70 8.40
CA ARG A 2 10.25 -0.67 7.96
C ARG A 2 9.57 -0.61 6.60
N PHE A 3 9.72 -1.67 5.82
CA PHE A 3 9.14 -1.79 4.49
C PHE A 3 8.45 -3.14 4.34
N ALA A 4 7.27 -3.15 3.70
CA ALA A 4 6.58 -4.38 3.39
C ALA A 4 5.94 -4.30 2.00
N SER A 5 6.35 -5.18 1.10
CA SER A 5 5.70 -5.30 -0.22
C SER A 5 4.34 -5.97 -0.04
N LEU A 6 3.27 -5.25 -0.36
CA LEU A 6 1.91 -5.79 -0.41
C LEU A 6 1.68 -6.55 -1.73
N GLY A 7 2.43 -6.15 -2.77
CA GLY A 7 2.71 -6.96 -3.96
C GLY A 7 3.37 -6.14 -5.05
N SER A 8 3.79 -6.83 -6.11
CA SER A 8 4.45 -6.25 -7.26
C SER A 8 4.06 -6.99 -8.54
N GLY A 9 3.83 -6.24 -9.62
CA GLY A 9 3.48 -6.74 -10.96
C GLY A 9 2.08 -6.33 -11.44
N SER A 10 1.69 -6.84 -12.61
CA SER A 10 0.49 -6.40 -13.36
C SER A 10 -0.87 -6.61 -12.67
N ARG A 11 -0.89 -7.28 -11.51
CA ARG A 11 -2.10 -7.50 -10.69
C ARG A 11 -2.20 -6.55 -9.51
N GLY A 12 -1.27 -5.60 -9.42
CA GLY A 12 -1.22 -4.56 -8.40
C GLY A 12 0.17 -4.40 -7.80
N ASN A 13 0.62 -3.16 -7.73
CA ASN A 13 1.81 -2.73 -7.02
C ASN A 13 1.40 -1.93 -5.79
N SER A 14 1.94 -2.30 -4.63
CA SER A 14 1.83 -1.48 -3.42
C SER A 14 2.92 -1.86 -2.42
N LEU A 15 3.56 -0.86 -1.85
CA LEU A 15 4.60 -1.01 -0.83
C LEU A 15 4.22 -0.15 0.39
N LEU A 16 4.13 -0.78 1.55
CA LEU A 16 4.02 -0.06 2.82
C LEU A 16 5.41 0.44 3.24
N VAL A 17 5.50 1.74 3.50
CA VAL A 17 6.63 2.42 4.14
C VAL A 17 6.19 2.87 5.53
N ASP A 18 6.76 2.26 6.56
CA ASP A 18 6.48 2.59 7.96
C ASP A 18 7.68 3.32 8.59
N ALA A 19 7.48 4.58 8.91
CA ALA A 19 8.45 5.47 9.55
C ALA A 19 8.02 5.87 10.97
N GLY A 20 7.28 5.00 11.68
CA GLY A 20 6.77 5.27 13.03
C GLY A 20 5.39 5.93 12.98
N ASP A 21 5.34 7.22 13.30
CA ASP A 21 4.10 8.01 13.31
C ASP A 21 3.55 8.27 11.91
N THR A 22 4.36 8.02 10.87
CA THR A 22 3.95 8.17 9.48
C THR A 22 4.04 6.83 8.76
N LYS A 23 2.94 6.42 8.15
CA LYS A 23 2.86 5.22 7.29
C LYS A 23 2.35 5.64 5.93
N LEU A 24 3.09 5.34 4.88
CA LEU A 24 2.70 5.64 3.51
C LEU A 24 2.54 4.35 2.71
N LEU A 25 1.56 4.34 1.82
CA LEU A 25 1.54 3.39 0.72
C LEU A 25 2.22 4.04 -0.49
N LEU A 26 3.28 3.43 -0.99
CA LEU A 26 3.78 3.71 -2.31
C LEU A 26 2.96 2.85 -3.29
N ASP A 27 2.13 3.52 -4.08
CA ASP A 27 1.09 2.96 -4.93
C ASP A 27 0.00 2.16 -4.20
N CYS A 28 -1.17 2.05 -4.83
CA CYS A 28 -2.29 1.25 -4.36
C CYS A 28 -2.94 0.54 -5.55
N GLY A 29 -2.16 -0.30 -6.23
CA GLY A 29 -2.60 -1.03 -7.41
C GLY A 29 -3.56 -2.19 -7.18
N PHE A 30 -4.05 -2.38 -5.95
CA PHE A 30 -5.05 -3.39 -5.62
C PHE A 30 -6.37 -2.71 -5.29
N SER A 31 -7.47 -3.44 -5.47
CA SER A 31 -8.76 -3.00 -4.93
C SER A 31 -8.66 -2.73 -3.42
N VAL A 32 -9.44 -1.76 -2.94
CA VAL A 32 -9.46 -1.35 -1.52
C VAL A 32 -9.56 -2.56 -0.58
N ARG A 33 -10.43 -3.52 -0.89
CA ARG A 33 -10.59 -4.76 -0.10
C ARG A 33 -9.28 -5.54 -0.02
N ALA A 34 -8.63 -5.77 -1.15
CA ALA A 34 -7.39 -6.54 -1.20
C ALA A 34 -6.23 -5.80 -0.48
N THR A 35 -6.17 -4.48 -0.61
CA THR A 35 -5.20 -3.64 0.14
C THR A 35 -5.44 -3.77 1.64
N THR A 36 -6.67 -3.62 2.11
CA THR A 36 -7.03 -3.77 3.53
C THR A 36 -6.71 -5.16 4.07
N ASP A 37 -7.05 -6.23 3.32
CA ASP A 37 -6.74 -7.60 3.72
C ASP A 37 -5.22 -7.84 3.86
N LYS A 38 -4.42 -7.23 2.97
CA LYS A 38 -2.95 -7.33 3.00
C LYS A 38 -2.35 -6.53 4.15
N LEU A 39 -2.85 -5.32 4.40
CA LEU A 39 -2.46 -4.51 5.57
C LEU A 39 -2.80 -5.22 6.88
N GLY A 40 -3.99 -5.81 6.98
CA GLY A 40 -4.42 -6.57 8.16
C GLY A 40 -3.51 -7.77 8.47
N ARG A 41 -2.96 -8.45 7.46
CA ARG A 41 -1.95 -9.51 7.67
C ARG A 41 -0.65 -9.00 8.28
N LEU A 42 -0.35 -7.71 8.11
CA LEU A 42 0.79 -7.03 8.74
C LEU A 42 0.42 -6.40 10.08
N GLY A 43 -0.83 -6.54 10.54
CA GLY A 43 -1.33 -5.90 11.76
C GLY A 43 -1.48 -4.38 11.64
N VAL A 44 -1.63 -3.86 10.42
CA VAL A 44 -1.80 -2.42 10.13
C VAL A 44 -3.24 -2.16 9.72
N SER A 45 -3.89 -1.19 10.35
CA SER A 45 -5.21 -0.71 9.95
C SER A 45 -5.09 0.30 8.80
N PRO A 46 -6.00 0.31 7.81
CA PRO A 46 -6.02 1.34 6.76
C PRO A 46 -6.06 2.77 7.31
N GLU A 47 -6.69 2.99 8.45
CA GLU A 47 -6.81 4.28 9.14
C GLU A 47 -5.46 4.80 9.69
N GLU A 48 -4.46 3.92 9.81
CA GLU A 48 -3.09 4.32 10.20
C GLU A 48 -2.26 4.84 9.03
N ILE A 49 -2.76 4.71 7.79
CA ILE A 49 -2.07 5.19 6.59
C ILE A 49 -2.22 6.71 6.49
N SER A 50 -1.10 7.41 6.58
CA SER A 50 -1.00 8.86 6.51
C SER A 50 -1.22 9.41 5.10
N GLY A 51 -1.02 8.58 4.07
CA GLY A 51 -1.23 8.97 2.68
C GLY A 51 -0.77 7.90 1.69
N ILE A 52 -1.11 8.12 0.42
CA ILE A 52 -0.71 7.28 -0.70
C ILE A 52 0.14 8.14 -1.65
N LEU A 53 1.35 7.69 -1.94
CA LEU A 53 2.21 8.29 -2.97
C LEU A 53 2.09 7.46 -4.23
N VAL A 54 1.49 8.02 -5.27
CA VAL A 54 1.37 7.39 -6.58
C VAL A 54 2.60 7.72 -7.42
N THR A 55 3.28 6.70 -7.93
CA THR A 55 4.49 6.86 -8.74
C THR A 55 4.17 7.33 -10.16
N HIS A 56 3.11 6.76 -10.77
CA HIS A 56 2.63 7.09 -12.10
C HIS A 56 1.21 6.55 -12.35
N GLU A 57 0.58 6.94 -13.46
CA GLU A 57 -0.85 6.77 -13.75
C GLU A 57 -1.27 5.44 -14.41
N HIS A 58 -0.56 4.34 -14.14
CA HIS A 58 -0.95 3.03 -14.65
C HIS A 58 -1.94 2.31 -13.73
N GLY A 59 -2.88 1.56 -14.32
CA GLY A 59 -3.97 0.92 -13.58
C GLY A 59 -3.52 -0.08 -12.52
N ASP A 60 -2.34 -0.70 -12.67
CA ASP A 60 -1.73 -1.57 -11.66
C ASP A 60 -1.04 -0.80 -10.52
N HIS A 61 -1.20 0.54 -10.46
CA HIS A 61 -0.75 1.42 -9.37
C HIS A 61 -1.91 2.24 -8.76
N ILE A 62 -3.04 2.39 -9.46
CA ILE A 62 -4.20 3.22 -9.06
C ILE A 62 -5.57 2.51 -9.22
N ALA A 63 -5.62 1.22 -8.88
CA ALA A 63 -6.78 0.35 -9.12
C ALA A 63 -7.99 0.61 -8.20
#